data_AF-A0A958G2E6-F1
#
_entry.id   AF-A0A958G2E6-F1
#
_cell.length_a   1.000
_cell.length_b   1.000
_cell.length_c   1.000
_cell.angle_alpha   90.00
_cell.angle_beta   90.00
_cell.angle_gamma   90.00
#
_symmetry.space_group_name_H-M   'P 1'
#
loop_
_entity.id
_entity.type
_entity.pdbx_description
1 polymer ?
#
loop_
_entity_poly.entity_id
_entity_poly.type
_entity_poly.pdbx_seq_one_letter_code
_entity_poly.pdbx_strand_id
1 'polypeptide(L)'
;MAEITRSRTGELLRLVFEVLMAAENPVRASEVLSKVRGMTKLTDYEKGEFDSGGIRVDTIIRFATVDCVKAGWMLKEKGRWSVTEEGIVAYNQYSNPEKFYREAVKLYHKWKKGQLGENESEAEREVKEVTITIEKADELAWKEIEDYLKSMDPYEFQELVASLLKAMGYHVSWISPKGKDGGLDILAWSDPLGTKPPRIKVQVKRYESNINVDSVRSFMALLGDDDVGIFVTTSDFTRDAKDEARTQEKRKITLIGLAKFVELWIEYYANLDDLARRKFPLQPIYFLSPNQ
;
A
#
# COMPACT_ATOMS: atom_id res chain seq x y z
N MET A 1 17.46 -17.76 -26.29
CA MET A 1 16.35 -17.24 -27.13
C MET A 1 15.23 -16.88 -26.18
N ALA A 2 14.54 -15.74 -26.36
CA ALA A 2 13.45 -15.39 -25.45
C ALA A 2 12.31 -16.41 -25.65
N GLU A 3 12.19 -17.39 -24.75
CA GLU A 3 11.16 -18.44 -24.81
C GLU A 3 9.75 -17.90 -24.56
N ILE A 4 9.62 -16.59 -24.30
CA ILE A 4 8.34 -15.89 -24.23
C ILE A 4 8.25 -14.80 -25.32
N THR A 5 7.14 -14.80 -26.05
CA THR A 5 6.87 -13.82 -27.11
C THR A 5 6.27 -12.53 -26.54
N ARG A 6 6.39 -11.42 -27.28
CA ARG A 6 5.71 -10.16 -26.91
C ARG A 6 4.20 -10.31 -26.80
N SER A 7 3.60 -11.14 -27.66
CA SER A 7 2.17 -11.46 -27.58
C SER A 7 1.85 -12.13 -26.23
N ARG A 8 2.64 -13.14 -25.84
CA ARG A 8 2.41 -13.86 -24.59
C ARG A 8 2.64 -13.00 -23.35
N THR A 9 3.69 -12.17 -23.35
CA THR A 9 3.89 -11.17 -22.28
C THR A 9 2.70 -10.20 -22.20
N GLY A 10 2.20 -9.74 -23.35
CA GLY A 10 1.01 -8.90 -23.41
C GLY A 10 -0.23 -9.58 -22.86
N GLU A 11 -0.43 -10.89 -23.11
CA GLU A 11 -1.55 -11.65 -22.55
C GLU A 11 -1.48 -11.68 -21.03
N LEU A 12 -0.31 -11.99 -20.47
CA LEU A 12 -0.09 -12.02 -19.03
C LEU A 12 -0.33 -10.65 -18.39
N LEU A 13 0.16 -9.57 -19.02
CA LEU A 13 -0.08 -8.21 -18.55
C LEU A 13 -1.56 -7.82 -18.60
N ARG A 14 -2.30 -8.23 -19.64
CA ARG A 14 -3.74 -7.97 -19.70
C ARG A 14 -4.47 -8.68 -18.56
N LEU A 15 -4.11 -9.92 -18.23
CA LEU A 15 -4.67 -10.63 -17.07
C LEU A 15 -4.34 -9.92 -15.74
N VAL A 16 -3.13 -9.37 -15.60
CA VAL A 16 -2.79 -8.52 -14.44
C VAL A 16 -3.76 -7.34 -14.34
N PHE A 17 -3.99 -6.62 -15.44
CA PHE A 17 -4.90 -5.47 -15.45
C PHE A 17 -6.35 -5.86 -15.17
N GLU A 18 -6.82 -7.02 -15.65
CA GLU A 18 -8.15 -7.54 -15.29
C GLU A 18 -8.28 -7.77 -13.78
N VAL A 19 -7.28 -8.40 -13.16
CA VAL A 19 -7.27 -8.62 -11.70
C VAL A 19 -7.28 -7.29 -10.94
N LEU A 20 -6.49 -6.31 -11.39
CA LEU A 20 -6.38 -5.00 -10.73
C LEU A 20 -7.64 -4.15 -10.91
N MET A 21 -8.24 -4.12 -12.10
CA MET A 21 -9.48 -3.38 -12.35
C MET A 21 -10.70 -3.97 -11.63
N ALA A 22 -10.68 -5.28 -11.36
CA ALA A 22 -11.74 -5.93 -10.59
C ALA A 22 -11.65 -5.66 -9.08
N ALA A 23 -10.54 -5.08 -8.60
CA ALA A 23 -10.32 -4.81 -7.19
C ALA A 23 -10.64 -3.36 -6.83
N GLU A 24 -11.33 -3.15 -5.71
CA GLU A 24 -11.63 -1.80 -5.19
C GLU A 24 -10.41 -1.10 -4.57
N ASN A 25 -9.44 -1.87 -4.08
CA ASN A 25 -8.25 -1.38 -3.40
C ASN A 25 -6.99 -2.02 -4.00
N PRO A 26 -5.80 -1.40 -3.82
CA PRO A 26 -4.53 -1.98 -4.25
C PRO A 26 -4.33 -3.42 -3.74
N VAL A 27 -3.98 -4.32 -4.65
CA VAL A 27 -3.90 -5.77 -4.42
C VAL A 27 -2.46 -6.18 -4.15
N ARG A 28 -2.21 -7.11 -3.23
CA ARG A 28 -0.86 -7.62 -2.99
C ARG A 28 -0.30 -8.25 -4.27
N ALA A 29 0.94 -7.92 -4.62
CA ALA A 29 1.59 -8.46 -5.83
C ALA A 29 1.55 -9.99 -5.88
N SER A 30 1.82 -10.65 -4.75
CA SER A 30 1.74 -12.11 -4.62
C SER A 30 0.35 -12.66 -4.95
N GLU A 31 -0.71 -11.95 -4.58
CA GLU A 31 -2.09 -12.35 -4.88
C GLU A 31 -2.42 -12.15 -6.36
N VAL A 32 -2.00 -11.02 -6.95
CA VAL A 32 -2.14 -10.76 -8.39
C VAL A 32 -1.47 -11.86 -9.20
N LEU A 33 -0.21 -12.17 -8.89
CA LEU A 33 0.56 -13.22 -9.56
C LEU A 33 -0.10 -14.59 -9.37
N SER A 34 -0.59 -14.90 -8.16
CA SER A 34 -1.34 -16.14 -7.92
C SER A 34 -2.62 -16.24 -8.76
N LYS A 35 -3.41 -15.16 -8.85
CA LYS A 35 -4.64 -15.11 -9.65
C LYS A 35 -4.34 -15.27 -11.14
N VAL A 36 -3.34 -14.55 -11.67
CA VAL A 36 -2.95 -14.64 -13.09
C VAL A 36 -2.54 -16.07 -13.45
N ARG A 37 -1.76 -16.75 -12.59
CA ARG A 37 -1.41 -18.17 -12.80
C ARG A 37 -2.62 -19.09 -12.84
N GLY A 38 -3.69 -18.78 -12.10
CA GLY A 38 -4.95 -19.52 -12.12
C GLY A 38 -5.86 -19.18 -13.31
N MET A 39 -5.69 -18.02 -13.95
CA MET A 39 -6.53 -17.55 -15.07
C MET A 39 -6.04 -18.02 -16.45
N THR A 40 -4.84 -18.58 -16.56
CA THR A 40 -4.28 -19.03 -17.84
C THR A 40 -3.51 -20.33 -17.71
N LYS A 41 -3.44 -21.08 -18.82
CA LYS A 41 -2.59 -22.27 -18.89
C LYS A 41 -1.15 -21.85 -19.12
N LEU A 42 -0.28 -22.18 -18.17
CA LEU A 42 1.16 -21.92 -18.29
C LEU A 42 1.85 -23.00 -19.13
N THR A 43 2.82 -22.57 -19.93
CA THR A 43 3.78 -23.45 -20.61
C THR A 43 4.75 -24.08 -19.61
N ASP A 44 5.45 -25.14 -20.00
CA ASP A 44 6.43 -25.79 -19.11
C ASP A 44 7.63 -24.88 -18.82
N TYR A 45 8.00 -24.01 -19.77
CA TYR A 45 8.95 -22.93 -19.51
C TYR A 45 8.43 -21.96 -18.45
N GLU A 46 7.19 -21.47 -18.56
CA GLU A 46 6.62 -20.50 -17.61
C GLU A 46 6.50 -21.05 -16.18
N LYS A 47 6.28 -22.37 -16.03
CA LYS A 47 6.20 -23.06 -14.74
C LYS A 47 7.55 -23.26 -14.05
N GLY A 48 8.65 -23.21 -14.79
CA GLY A 48 9.98 -23.40 -14.22
C GLY A 48 10.41 -22.27 -13.28
N GLU A 49 11.63 -22.36 -12.78
CA GLU A 49 12.23 -21.36 -11.89
C GLU A 49 13.48 -20.75 -12.53
N PHE A 50 13.82 -19.51 -12.16
CA PHE A 50 15.13 -18.96 -12.52
C PHE A 50 16.19 -19.43 -11.52
N ASP A 51 17.45 -19.49 -11.95
CA ASP A 51 18.59 -19.88 -11.09
C ASP A 51 18.77 -18.92 -9.89
N SER A 52 18.36 -17.66 -10.08
CA SER A 52 18.27 -16.63 -9.03
C SER A 52 17.13 -16.86 -8.02
N GLY A 53 16.36 -17.94 -8.18
CA GLY A 53 15.16 -18.26 -7.42
C GLY A 53 13.89 -17.57 -7.93
N GLY A 54 12.75 -18.21 -7.66
CA GLY A 54 11.42 -17.70 -7.96
C GLY A 54 10.85 -18.22 -9.28
N ILE A 55 9.51 -18.24 -9.32
CA ILE A 55 8.75 -18.81 -10.43
C ILE A 55 8.92 -17.92 -11.67
N ARG A 56 9.19 -18.56 -12.81
CA ARG A 56 9.59 -17.88 -14.04
C ARG A 56 8.52 -16.93 -14.56
N VAL A 57 7.27 -17.37 -14.61
CA VAL A 57 6.14 -16.49 -15.01
C VAL A 57 6.01 -15.26 -14.11
N ASP A 58 6.21 -15.41 -12.80
CA ASP A 58 6.10 -14.30 -11.85
C ASP A 58 7.18 -13.25 -12.10
N THR A 59 8.41 -13.71 -12.37
CA THR A 59 9.54 -12.82 -12.68
C THR A 59 9.36 -12.13 -14.03
N ILE A 60 8.83 -12.83 -15.04
CA ILE A 60 8.48 -12.25 -16.34
C ILE A 60 7.43 -11.14 -16.18
N ILE A 61 6.36 -11.40 -15.42
CA ILE A 61 5.30 -10.42 -15.16
C ILE A 61 5.87 -9.21 -14.43
N ARG A 62 6.70 -9.42 -13.39
CA ARG A 62 7.34 -8.33 -12.65
C ARG A 62 8.22 -7.46 -13.54
N PHE A 63 8.98 -8.08 -14.44
CA PHE A 63 9.82 -7.37 -15.40
C PHE A 63 9.00 -6.54 -16.40
N ALA A 64 7.94 -7.12 -16.95
CA ALA A 64 7.08 -6.46 -17.93
C ALA A 64 6.23 -5.33 -17.30
N THR A 65 5.83 -5.48 -16.05
CA THR A 65 5.07 -4.44 -15.32
C THR A 65 5.91 -3.19 -15.02
N VAL A 66 7.25 -3.26 -15.03
CA VAL A 66 8.10 -2.05 -14.96
C VAL A 66 7.77 -1.09 -16.11
N ASP A 67 7.55 -1.61 -17.31
CA ASP A 67 7.18 -0.79 -18.47
C ASP A 67 5.83 -0.10 -18.24
N CYS A 68 4.85 -0.84 -17.69
CA CYS A 68 3.53 -0.29 -17.37
C CYS A 68 3.58 0.78 -16.27
N VAL A 69 4.46 0.63 -15.27
CA VAL A 69 4.67 1.66 -14.23
C VAL A 69 5.24 2.93 -14.85
N LYS A 70 6.29 2.82 -15.67
CA LYS A 70 6.91 4.00 -16.32
C LYS A 70 6.03 4.61 -17.41
N ALA A 71 5.11 3.83 -17.98
CA ALA A 71 4.05 4.33 -18.85
C ALA A 71 2.94 5.09 -18.10
N GLY A 72 2.94 5.07 -16.75
CA GLY A 72 1.90 5.67 -15.92
C GLY A 72 0.60 4.87 -15.91
N TRP A 73 0.61 3.59 -16.29
CA TRP A 73 -0.58 2.74 -16.40
C TRP A 73 -0.89 1.96 -15.12
N MET A 74 0.09 1.79 -14.25
CA MET A 74 -0.09 1.11 -12.97
C MET A 74 0.85 1.70 -11.92
N LEU A 75 0.47 1.53 -10.66
CA LEU A 75 1.28 1.90 -9.51
C LEU A 75 1.70 0.64 -8.75
N LYS A 76 2.91 0.68 -8.20
CA LYS A 76 3.45 -0.32 -7.28
C LYS A 76 3.91 0.39 -6.03
N GLU A 77 3.18 0.22 -4.94
CA GLU A 77 3.44 0.90 -3.69
C GLU A 77 3.30 -0.09 -2.54
N LYS A 78 4.32 -0.21 -1.69
CA LYS A 78 4.27 -0.98 -0.44
C LYS A 78 3.86 -2.44 -0.67
N GLY A 79 4.45 -3.05 -1.70
CA GLY A 79 4.11 -4.40 -2.16
C GLY A 79 2.69 -4.61 -2.72
N ARG A 80 1.95 -3.53 -2.99
CA ARG A 80 0.62 -3.57 -3.59
C ARG A 80 0.61 -2.92 -4.96
N TRP A 81 -0.19 -3.47 -5.86
CA TRP A 81 -0.35 -3.02 -7.23
C TRP A 81 -1.75 -2.46 -7.44
N SER A 82 -1.86 -1.40 -8.22
CA SER A 82 -3.13 -0.82 -8.66
C SER A 82 -3.02 -0.30 -10.09
N VAL A 83 -4.15 -0.13 -10.76
CA VAL A 83 -4.24 0.43 -12.10
C VAL A 83 -4.60 1.92 -12.01
N THR A 84 -4.03 2.75 -12.87
CA THR A 84 -4.37 4.17 -12.99
C THR A 84 -5.54 4.38 -13.97
N GLU A 85 -6.08 5.59 -14.00
CA GLU A 85 -7.10 5.96 -15.00
C GLU A 85 -6.53 5.83 -16.43
N GLU A 86 -5.28 6.27 -16.65
CA GLU A 86 -4.56 6.12 -17.91
C GLU A 86 -4.36 4.65 -18.29
N GLY A 87 -4.10 3.80 -17.29
CA GLY A 87 -3.98 2.35 -17.47
C GLY A 87 -5.29 1.70 -17.91
N ILE A 88 -6.42 2.12 -17.34
CA ILE A 88 -7.76 1.67 -17.75
C ILE A 88 -8.04 2.11 -19.19
N VAL A 89 -7.73 3.36 -19.54
CA VAL A 89 -7.88 3.86 -20.92
C VAL A 89 -7.03 3.05 -21.89
N ALA A 90 -5.75 2.83 -21.57
CA ALA A 90 -4.84 2.03 -22.40
C ALA A 90 -5.32 0.58 -22.56
N TYR A 91 -5.81 -0.05 -21.49
CA TYR A 91 -6.34 -1.40 -21.52
C TYR A 91 -7.50 -1.56 -22.51
N ASN A 92 -8.41 -0.58 -22.53
CA ASN A 92 -9.56 -0.54 -23.42
C ASN A 92 -9.18 -0.19 -24.87
N GLN A 93 -8.22 0.70 -25.06
CA GLN A 93 -7.75 1.12 -26.38
C GLN A 93 -7.00 0.01 -27.12
N TYR A 94 -6.17 -0.76 -26.42
CA TYR A 94 -5.29 -1.77 -27.02
C TYR A 94 -5.75 -3.19 -26.69
N SER A 95 -6.86 -3.63 -27.27
CA SER A 95 -7.41 -4.99 -27.07
C SER A 95 -6.47 -6.12 -27.51
N ASN A 96 -5.61 -5.87 -28.50
CA ASN A 96 -4.59 -6.84 -28.92
C ASN A 96 -3.43 -6.89 -27.90
N PRO A 97 -3.11 -8.06 -27.32
CA PRO A 97 -2.10 -8.18 -26.25
C PRO A 97 -0.71 -7.70 -26.66
N GLU A 98 -0.25 -8.04 -27.87
CA GLU A 98 1.06 -7.60 -28.35
C GLU A 98 1.13 -6.08 -28.51
N LYS A 99 0.06 -5.45 -29.05
CA LYS A 99 -0.03 -3.99 -29.17
C LYS A 99 -0.01 -3.31 -27.81
N PHE A 100 -0.75 -3.86 -26.84
CA PHE A 100 -0.78 -3.34 -25.46
C PHE A 100 0.62 -3.30 -24.85
N TYR A 101 1.34 -4.43 -24.88
CA TYR A 101 2.69 -4.48 -24.34
C TYR A 101 3.68 -3.61 -25.11
N ARG A 102 3.60 -3.60 -26.45
CA ARG A 102 4.50 -2.79 -27.28
C ARG A 102 4.35 -1.30 -27.00
N GLU A 103 3.14 -0.81 -26.74
CA GLU A 103 2.94 0.59 -26.40
C GLU A 103 3.49 0.93 -25.01
N ALA A 104 3.34 0.04 -24.01
CA ALA A 104 3.98 0.22 -22.70
C ALA A 104 5.51 0.36 -22.83
N VAL A 105 6.15 -0.52 -23.59
CA VAL A 105 7.60 -0.49 -23.86
C VAL A 105 8.00 0.80 -24.57
N LYS A 106 7.21 1.27 -25.54
CA LYS A 106 7.46 2.54 -26.24
C LYS A 106 7.40 3.74 -25.30
N LEU A 107 6.44 3.77 -24.37
CA LEU A 107 6.32 4.83 -23.36
C LEU A 107 7.48 4.78 -22.36
N TYR A 108 7.90 3.58 -21.94
CA TYR A 108 9.11 3.38 -21.13
C TYR A 108 10.35 3.98 -21.80
N HIS A 109 10.60 3.67 -23.08
CA HIS A 109 11.75 4.23 -23.80
C HIS A 109 11.65 5.75 -23.96
N LYS A 110 10.44 6.30 -24.14
CA LYS A 110 10.23 7.76 -24.17
C LYS A 110 10.59 8.40 -22.83
N TRP A 111 10.18 7.78 -21.72
CA TRP A 111 10.57 8.20 -20.36
C TRP A 111 12.10 8.13 -20.17
N LYS A 112 12.72 7.01 -20.57
CA LYS A 112 14.17 6.79 -20.43
C LYS A 112 15.03 7.73 -21.28
N LYS A 113 14.62 8.06 -22.51
CA LYS A 113 15.32 9.04 -23.38
C LYS A 113 15.37 10.44 -22.76
N GLY A 114 14.48 10.75 -21.81
CA GLY A 114 14.56 11.97 -21.03
C GLY A 114 15.60 11.95 -19.91
N GLN A 115 16.19 10.79 -19.58
CA GLN A 115 17.06 10.60 -18.41
C GLN A 115 18.48 10.07 -18.72
N LEU A 116 18.71 9.32 -19.81
CA LEU A 116 20.00 8.66 -20.08
C LEU A 116 20.40 8.64 -21.57
N GLY A 117 21.72 8.67 -21.84
CA GLY A 117 22.35 8.58 -23.18
C GLY A 117 22.52 7.16 -23.76
N GLU A 118 23.16 7.05 -24.93
CA GLU A 118 22.97 6.03 -25.99
C GLU A 118 23.36 4.54 -25.75
N ASN A 119 23.71 4.07 -24.54
CA ASN A 119 23.96 2.63 -24.31
C ASN A 119 22.69 1.91 -23.79
N GLU A 120 21.87 1.43 -24.74
CA GLU A 120 20.43 1.23 -24.50
C GLU A 120 20.02 -0.11 -23.84
N SER A 121 20.59 -1.28 -24.18
CA SER A 121 19.94 -2.58 -23.90
C SER A 121 20.42 -3.35 -22.65
N GLU A 122 21.73 -3.39 -22.36
CA GLU A 122 22.26 -4.11 -21.18
C GLU A 122 21.96 -3.37 -19.88
N ALA A 123 22.18 -2.05 -19.86
CA ALA A 123 21.81 -1.19 -18.74
C ALA A 123 20.30 -1.23 -18.42
N GLU A 124 19.45 -1.52 -19.42
CA GLU A 124 18.01 -1.66 -19.24
C GLU A 124 17.60 -2.89 -18.43
N ARG A 125 18.29 -4.01 -18.65
CA ARG A 125 18.03 -5.25 -17.91
C ARG A 125 18.49 -5.13 -16.48
N GLU A 126 19.69 -4.60 -16.25
CA GLU A 126 20.24 -4.39 -14.90
C GLU A 126 19.33 -3.49 -14.06
N VAL A 127 18.87 -2.35 -14.60
CA VAL A 127 17.96 -1.44 -13.89
C VAL A 127 16.66 -2.14 -13.51
N LYS A 128 16.09 -2.95 -14.41
CA LYS A 128 14.87 -3.71 -14.12
C LYS A 128 15.11 -4.81 -13.08
N GLU A 129 16.22 -5.51 -13.13
CA GLU A 129 16.59 -6.52 -12.12
C GLU A 129 16.75 -5.91 -10.73
N VAL A 130 17.45 -4.78 -10.62
CA VAL A 130 17.57 -4.04 -9.36
C VAL A 130 16.20 -3.56 -8.86
N THR A 131 15.37 -3.01 -9.76
CA THR A 131 14.00 -2.57 -9.41
C THR A 131 13.16 -3.72 -8.85
N ILE A 132 13.21 -4.91 -9.48
CA ILE A 132 12.47 -6.10 -9.03
C ILE A 132 13.01 -6.58 -7.67
N THR A 133 14.31 -6.50 -7.45
CA THR A 133 14.93 -6.88 -6.18
C THR A 133 14.45 -5.97 -5.04
N ILE A 134 14.44 -4.66 -5.27
CA ILE A 134 13.91 -3.67 -4.33
C ILE A 134 12.41 -3.91 -4.09
N GLU A 135 11.63 -4.16 -5.14
CA GLU A 135 10.19 -4.47 -5.06
C GLU A 135 9.92 -5.70 -4.18
N LYS A 136 10.67 -6.79 -4.38
CA LYS A 136 10.54 -8.01 -3.56
C LYS A 136 10.92 -7.78 -2.09
N ALA A 137 11.95 -6.96 -1.84
CA ALA A 137 12.36 -6.61 -0.49
C ALA A 137 11.29 -5.76 0.23
N ASP A 138 10.72 -4.77 -0.47
CA ASP A 138 9.61 -3.95 0.02
C ASP A 138 8.38 -4.81 0.33
N GLU A 139 8.00 -5.74 -0.56
CA GLU A 139 6.92 -6.70 -0.33
C GLU A 139 7.11 -7.54 0.93
N LEU A 140 8.32 -8.07 1.14
CA LEU A 140 8.64 -8.88 2.31
C LEU A 140 8.55 -8.04 3.59
N ALA A 141 9.16 -6.85 3.58
CA ALA A 141 9.15 -5.95 4.73
C ALA A 141 7.72 -5.55 5.12
N TRP A 142 6.89 -5.16 4.14
CA TRP A 142 5.49 -4.81 4.40
C TRP A 142 4.65 -5.98 4.88
N LYS A 143 4.91 -7.19 4.37
CA LYS A 143 4.24 -8.39 4.87
C LYS A 143 4.57 -8.64 6.34
N GLU A 144 5.85 -8.57 6.71
CA GLU A 144 6.28 -8.76 8.11
C GLU A 144 5.68 -7.69 9.03
N ILE A 145 5.66 -6.43 8.60
CA ILE A 145 5.04 -5.34 9.35
C ILE A 145 3.54 -5.57 9.55
N GLU A 146 2.82 -5.95 8.48
CA GLU A 146 1.39 -6.23 8.55
C GLU A 146 1.10 -7.42 9.49
N ASP A 147 1.83 -8.52 9.34
CA ASP A 147 1.66 -9.73 10.16
C ASP A 147 2.01 -9.44 11.64
N TYR A 148 3.02 -8.63 11.91
CA TYR A 148 3.40 -8.19 13.27
C TYR A 148 2.30 -7.36 13.93
N LEU A 149 1.82 -6.31 13.27
CA LEU A 149 0.78 -5.43 13.83
C LEU A 149 -0.57 -6.14 13.97
N LYS A 150 -0.88 -7.08 13.07
CA LYS A 150 -2.09 -7.90 13.18
C LYS A 150 -2.00 -8.95 14.26
N SER A 151 -0.83 -9.45 14.61
CA SER A 151 -0.66 -10.42 15.70
C SER A 151 -0.55 -9.79 17.09
N MET A 152 -0.32 -8.46 17.16
CA MET A 152 -0.25 -7.70 18.40
C MET A 152 -1.57 -7.73 19.20
N ASP A 153 -1.50 -7.68 20.53
CA ASP A 153 -2.69 -7.52 21.38
C ASP A 153 -3.42 -6.21 21.04
N PRO A 154 -4.76 -6.20 20.92
CA PRO A 154 -5.50 -4.99 20.58
C PRO A 154 -5.23 -3.79 21.50
N TYR A 155 -5.01 -4.03 22.80
CA TYR A 155 -4.71 -2.97 23.75
C TYR A 155 -3.26 -2.49 23.63
N GLU A 156 -2.33 -3.38 23.27
CA GLU A 156 -0.97 -2.96 22.93
C GLU A 156 -0.94 -2.09 21.67
N PHE A 157 -1.76 -2.41 20.65
CA PHE A 157 -1.89 -1.57 19.46
C PHE A 157 -2.52 -0.20 19.79
N GLN A 158 -3.53 -0.16 20.68
CA GLN A 158 -4.10 1.08 21.20
C GLN A 158 -3.02 1.96 21.88
N GLU A 159 -2.18 1.37 22.73
CA GLU A 159 -1.04 2.06 23.35
C GLU A 159 -0.01 2.54 22.32
N LEU A 160 0.19 1.78 21.24
CA LEU A 160 1.07 2.16 20.13
C LEU A 160 0.55 3.41 19.40
N VAL A 161 -0.76 3.46 19.12
CA VAL A 161 -1.43 4.64 18.55
C VAL A 161 -1.32 5.84 19.49
N ALA A 162 -1.53 5.65 20.80
CA ALA A 162 -1.37 6.73 21.78
C ALA A 162 0.07 7.27 21.82
N SER A 163 1.06 6.38 21.70
CA SER A 163 2.48 6.74 21.65
C SER A 163 2.81 7.55 20.40
N LEU A 164 2.26 7.15 19.25
CA LEU A 164 2.39 7.91 18.00
C LEU A 164 1.80 9.32 18.13
N LEU A 165 0.60 9.46 18.68
CA LEU A 165 -0.04 10.76 18.89
C LEU A 165 0.82 11.68 19.78
N LYS A 166 1.41 11.14 20.85
CA LYS A 166 2.35 11.88 21.71
C LYS A 166 3.59 12.33 20.93
N ALA A 167 4.18 11.45 20.12
CA ALA A 167 5.35 11.77 19.29
C ALA A 167 5.05 12.83 18.20
N MET A 168 3.80 12.92 17.75
CA MET A 168 3.29 13.97 16.86
C MET A 168 3.00 15.29 17.59
N GLY A 169 3.14 15.35 18.91
CA GLY A 169 2.91 16.55 19.72
C GLY A 169 1.50 16.69 20.29
N TYR A 170 0.64 15.67 20.16
CA TYR A 170 -0.67 15.68 20.82
C TYR A 170 -0.58 15.24 22.28
N HIS A 171 -1.49 15.75 23.09
CA HIS A 171 -1.57 15.46 24.51
C HIS A 171 -2.65 14.42 24.78
N VAL A 172 -2.26 13.15 24.90
CA VAL A 172 -3.16 12.06 25.27
C VAL A 172 -3.54 12.20 26.74
N SER A 173 -4.81 12.50 27.02
CA SER A 173 -5.34 12.69 28.37
C SER A 173 -5.98 11.42 28.95
N TRP A 174 -6.43 10.50 28.10
CA TRP A 174 -7.09 9.27 28.53
C TRP A 174 -6.93 8.16 27.48
N ILE A 175 -6.74 6.94 27.97
CA ILE A 175 -6.71 5.70 27.19
C ILE A 175 -7.71 4.74 27.86
N SER A 176 -8.58 4.13 27.07
CA SER A 176 -9.63 3.25 27.58
C SER A 176 -9.03 2.02 28.30
N PRO A 177 -9.53 1.66 29.50
CA PRO A 177 -9.15 0.42 30.16
C PRO A 177 -9.70 -0.80 29.41
N LYS A 178 -9.14 -1.98 29.69
CA LYS A 178 -9.63 -3.23 29.09
C LYS A 178 -11.10 -3.47 29.41
N GLY A 179 -11.93 -3.70 28.39
CA GLY A 179 -13.35 -3.95 28.57
C GLY A 179 -14.21 -3.52 27.38
N LYS A 180 -15.52 -3.42 27.60
CA LYS A 180 -16.44 -2.85 26.59
C LYS A 180 -16.30 -1.33 26.60
N ASP A 181 -15.50 -0.81 25.69
CA ASP A 181 -15.50 0.60 25.33
C ASP A 181 -16.72 0.91 24.46
N GLY A 182 -17.35 2.05 24.70
CA GLY A 182 -18.48 2.55 23.90
C GLY A 182 -18.07 3.03 22.50
N GLY A 183 -16.98 2.50 21.93
CA GLY A 183 -16.40 2.92 20.66
C GLY A 183 -15.42 4.10 20.74
N LEU A 184 -14.88 4.41 21.93
CA LEU A 184 -13.86 5.44 22.14
C LEU A 184 -12.68 4.85 22.92
N ASP A 185 -11.50 4.91 22.32
CA ASP A 185 -10.31 4.22 22.83
C ASP A 185 -9.26 5.19 23.38
N ILE A 186 -9.13 6.38 22.78
CA ILE A 186 -8.18 7.42 23.22
C ILE A 186 -8.85 8.80 23.17
N LEU A 187 -8.56 9.62 24.18
CA LEU A 187 -8.85 11.05 24.18
C LEU A 187 -7.55 11.84 24.18
N ALA A 188 -7.44 12.79 23.27
CA ALA A 188 -6.27 13.65 23.12
C ALA A 188 -6.63 15.11 22.85
N TRP A 189 -5.64 15.98 22.97
CA TRP A 189 -5.78 17.42 22.83
C TRP A 189 -4.58 18.03 22.09
N SER A 190 -4.78 19.24 21.55
CA SER A 190 -3.69 20.03 20.95
C SER A 190 -2.82 20.75 21.98
N ASP A 191 -3.28 20.84 23.23
CA ASP A 191 -2.55 21.44 24.35
C ASP A 191 -2.61 20.56 25.61
N PRO A 192 -1.64 20.68 26.53
CA PRO A 192 -1.56 19.82 27.72
C PRO A 192 -2.76 19.96 28.68
N LEU A 193 -3.45 21.10 28.65
CA LEU A 193 -4.53 21.40 29.59
C LEU A 193 -5.92 21.13 29.00
N GLY A 194 -6.01 20.78 27.71
CA GLY A 194 -7.27 20.59 27.00
C GLY A 194 -8.13 21.86 26.94
N THR A 195 -7.48 23.03 26.99
CA THR A 195 -8.16 24.32 27.01
C THR A 195 -8.49 24.83 25.61
N LYS A 196 -7.82 24.29 24.59
CA LYS A 196 -8.01 24.68 23.19
C LYS A 196 -8.75 23.58 22.43
N PRO A 197 -9.85 23.91 21.75
CA PRO A 197 -10.44 22.99 20.77
C PRO A 197 -9.47 22.77 19.60
N PRO A 198 -9.61 21.65 18.86
CA PRO A 198 -10.60 20.60 19.07
C PRO A 198 -10.19 19.59 20.14
N ARG A 199 -11.18 18.95 20.75
CA ARG A 199 -10.97 17.70 21.51
C ARG A 199 -10.87 16.55 20.52
N ILE A 200 -9.83 15.73 20.62
CA ILE A 200 -9.55 14.66 19.67
C ILE A 200 -10.01 13.33 20.27
N LYS A 201 -10.98 12.70 19.61
CA LYS A 201 -11.47 11.35 19.95
C LYS A 201 -10.88 10.36 18.96
N VAL A 202 -10.41 9.23 19.47
CA VAL A 202 -9.78 8.20 18.63
C VAL A 202 -10.45 6.86 18.87
N GLN A 203 -10.77 6.17 17.78
CA GLN A 203 -11.11 4.75 17.78
C GLN A 203 -10.01 3.96 17.08
N VAL A 204 -9.63 2.84 17.67
CA VAL A 204 -8.58 1.93 17.23
C VAL A 204 -9.19 0.55 17.02
N LYS A 205 -9.01 -0.02 15.83
CA LYS A 205 -9.45 -1.38 15.52
C LYS A 205 -8.32 -2.21 14.96
N ARG A 206 -7.92 -3.26 15.69
CA ARG A 206 -7.10 -4.34 15.13
C ARG A 206 -8.02 -5.30 14.39
N TYR A 207 -8.07 -5.20 13.06
CA TYR A 207 -9.00 -5.94 12.20
C TYR A 207 -8.28 -6.59 11.03
N GLU A 208 -8.82 -7.73 10.58
CA GLU A 208 -8.34 -8.40 9.37
C GLU A 208 -8.94 -7.80 8.09
N SER A 209 -10.26 -7.60 8.10
CA SER A 209 -11.00 -7.05 6.97
C SER A 209 -11.04 -5.53 7.00
N ASN A 210 -11.31 -4.94 5.83
CA ASN A 210 -11.49 -3.50 5.71
C ASN A 210 -12.66 -3.02 6.57
N ILE A 211 -12.52 -1.84 7.16
CA ILE A 211 -13.54 -1.19 7.98
C ILE A 211 -14.66 -0.69 7.05
N ASN A 212 -15.89 -1.12 7.34
CA ASN A 212 -17.08 -0.72 6.60
C ASN A 212 -17.61 0.65 7.02
N VAL A 213 -18.52 1.19 6.21
CA VAL A 213 -19.13 2.50 6.45
C VAL A 213 -19.89 2.58 7.77
N ASP A 214 -20.54 1.48 8.20
CA ASP A 214 -21.32 1.47 9.44
C ASP A 214 -20.46 1.65 10.69
N SER A 215 -19.25 1.08 10.70
CA SER A 215 -18.29 1.28 11.78
C SER A 215 -17.86 2.75 11.86
N VAL A 216 -17.58 3.36 10.72
CA VAL A 216 -17.22 4.79 10.63
C VAL A 216 -18.37 5.67 11.10
N ARG A 217 -19.60 5.44 10.63
CA ARG A 217 -20.80 6.18 11.07
C ARG A 217 -21.06 6.04 12.56
N SER A 218 -20.88 4.84 13.11
CA SER A 218 -21.05 4.56 14.54
C SER A 218 -20.04 5.35 15.38
N PHE A 219 -18.78 5.44 14.93
CA PHE A 219 -17.79 6.27 15.60
C PHE A 219 -18.11 7.76 15.49
N MET A 220 -18.48 8.21 14.29
CA MET A 220 -18.85 9.60 14.06
C MET A 220 -20.02 10.00 14.95
N ALA A 221 -20.97 9.10 15.24
CA ALA A 221 -22.09 9.33 16.16
C ALA A 221 -21.64 9.82 17.55
N LEU A 222 -20.44 9.43 18.00
CA LEU A 222 -19.86 9.78 19.29
C LEU A 222 -19.17 11.15 19.32
N LEU A 223 -18.95 11.78 18.16
CA LEU A 223 -18.31 13.10 18.05
C LEU A 223 -19.34 14.20 18.32
N GLY A 224 -19.01 15.11 19.25
CA GLY A 224 -19.71 16.38 19.44
C GLY A 224 -19.26 17.45 18.44
N ASP A 225 -19.87 18.63 18.52
CA ASP A 225 -19.67 19.70 17.51
C ASP A 225 -18.22 20.23 17.47
N ASP A 226 -17.52 20.25 18.61
CA ASP A 226 -16.12 20.69 18.72
C ASP A 226 -15.11 19.52 18.73
N ASP A 227 -15.57 18.29 18.52
CA ASP A 227 -14.71 17.11 18.49
C ASP A 227 -14.15 16.87 17.07
N VAL A 228 -12.91 16.38 17.00
CA VAL A 228 -12.34 15.77 15.78
C VAL A 228 -12.14 14.28 16.04
N GLY A 229 -12.58 13.45 15.10
CA GLY A 229 -12.40 12.01 15.13
C GLY A 229 -11.13 11.56 14.41
N ILE A 230 -10.44 10.56 14.96
CA ILE A 230 -9.43 9.78 14.26
C ILE A 230 -9.82 8.30 14.35
N PHE A 231 -9.94 7.62 13.22
CA PHE A 231 -10.18 6.18 13.19
C PHE A 231 -8.91 5.50 12.69
N VAL A 232 -8.27 4.71 13.54
CA VAL A 232 -7.05 3.95 13.23
C VAL A 232 -7.35 2.46 13.09
N THR A 233 -6.80 1.79 12.08
CA THR A 233 -6.94 0.34 11.89
C THR A 233 -5.66 -0.32 11.38
N THR A 234 -5.48 -1.60 11.71
CA THR A 234 -4.41 -2.47 11.13
C THR A 234 -4.76 -3.00 9.73
N SER A 235 -5.91 -2.60 9.17
CA SER A 235 -6.34 -2.90 7.80
C SER A 235 -6.49 -1.59 6.99
N ASP A 236 -7.41 -1.55 6.04
CA ASP A 236 -7.84 -0.33 5.34
C ASP A 236 -9.35 -0.09 5.51
N PHE A 237 -9.89 0.93 4.87
CA PHE A 237 -11.30 1.30 4.85
C PHE A 237 -11.90 0.98 3.48
N THR A 238 -13.19 0.61 3.45
CA THR A 238 -13.91 0.45 2.17
C THR A 238 -14.06 1.80 1.46
N ARG A 239 -14.35 1.78 0.15
CA ARG A 239 -14.58 3.01 -0.62
C ARG A 239 -15.70 3.86 0.01
N ASP A 240 -16.82 3.22 0.35
CA ASP A 240 -17.96 3.88 1.00
C ASP A 240 -17.59 4.49 2.35
N ALA A 241 -16.72 3.84 3.14
CA ALA A 241 -16.23 4.38 4.40
C ALA A 241 -15.34 5.62 4.19
N LYS A 242 -14.47 5.60 3.17
CA LYS A 242 -13.63 6.74 2.77
C LYS A 242 -14.49 7.90 2.25
N ASP A 243 -15.53 7.60 1.45
CA ASP A 243 -16.45 8.60 0.90
C ASP A 243 -17.31 9.25 2.00
N GLU A 244 -17.81 8.46 2.97
CA GLU A 244 -18.53 8.97 4.15
C GLU A 244 -17.67 9.96 4.95
N ALA A 245 -16.40 9.60 5.21
CA ALA A 245 -15.47 10.47 5.92
C ALA A 245 -15.20 11.79 5.18
N ARG A 246 -15.19 11.78 3.84
CA ARG A 246 -14.92 12.96 3.00
C ARG A 246 -16.12 13.88 2.83
N THR A 247 -17.32 13.31 2.74
CA THR A 247 -18.56 14.05 2.40
C THR A 247 -19.22 14.70 3.61
N GLN A 248 -18.84 14.30 4.82
CA GLN A 248 -19.43 14.86 6.03
C GLN A 248 -18.95 16.30 6.30
N GLU A 249 -19.90 17.24 6.32
CA GLU A 249 -19.60 18.66 6.54
C GLU A 249 -19.51 19.03 8.03
N LYS A 250 -20.26 18.32 8.89
CA LYS A 250 -20.40 18.70 10.31
C LYS A 250 -19.37 18.08 11.23
N ARG A 251 -19.02 16.80 11.00
CA ARG A 251 -18.16 16.02 11.89
C ARG A 251 -16.89 15.66 11.15
N LYS A 252 -15.77 16.24 11.60
CA LYS A 252 -14.45 16.01 10.99
C LYS A 252 -13.89 14.69 11.48
N ILE A 253 -13.57 13.80 10.56
CA ILE A 253 -12.94 12.51 10.85
C ILE A 253 -11.76 12.28 9.93
N THR A 254 -10.65 11.81 10.49
CA THR A 254 -9.46 11.35 9.74
C THR A 254 -9.37 9.83 9.83
N LEU A 255 -9.26 9.18 8.69
CA LEU A 255 -9.07 7.72 8.61
C LEU A 255 -7.58 7.40 8.46
N ILE A 256 -7.05 6.55 9.33
CA ILE A 256 -5.65 6.11 9.33
C ILE A 256 -5.63 4.58 9.19
N GLY A 257 -5.47 4.11 7.96
CA GLY A 257 -5.20 2.70 7.69
C GLY A 257 -3.76 2.32 8.02
N LEU A 258 -3.45 1.01 7.93
CA LEU A 258 -2.14 0.45 8.25
C LEU A 258 -1.00 1.20 7.56
N ALA A 259 -1.12 1.42 6.25
CA ALA A 259 -0.08 2.04 5.44
C ALA A 259 0.24 3.48 5.90
N LYS A 260 -0.78 4.23 6.34
CA LYS A 260 -0.61 5.61 6.84
C LYS A 260 -0.12 5.62 8.28
N PHE A 261 -0.57 4.67 9.11
CA PHE A 261 -0.06 4.49 10.46
C PHE A 261 1.46 4.25 10.45
N VAL A 262 1.94 3.34 9.61
CA VAL A 262 3.37 3.03 9.49
C VAL A 262 4.17 4.20 8.91
N GLU A 263 3.64 4.94 7.93
CA GLU A 263 4.27 6.19 7.45
C GLU A 263 4.48 7.19 8.59
N LEU A 264 3.43 7.48 9.36
CA LEU A 264 3.51 8.41 10.48
C LEU A 264 4.47 7.88 11.56
N TRP A 265 4.46 6.57 11.82
CA TRP A 265 5.41 5.96 12.75
C TRP A 265 6.86 6.19 12.33
N ILE A 266 7.17 6.04 11.04
CA ILE A 266 8.51 6.31 10.49
C ILE A 266 8.83 7.81 10.55
N GLU A 267 7.89 8.67 10.15
CA GLU A 267 8.05 10.14 10.14
C GLU A 267 8.38 10.69 11.54
N TYR A 268 7.67 10.21 12.57
CA TYR A 268 7.83 10.64 13.95
C TYR A 268 8.72 9.70 14.78
N TYR A 269 9.46 8.78 14.15
CA TYR A 269 10.21 7.73 14.85
C TYR A 269 11.24 8.29 15.83
N ALA A 270 11.86 9.42 15.49
CA ALA A 270 12.83 10.12 16.33
C ALA A 270 12.23 10.71 17.62
N ASN A 271 10.91 10.98 17.63
CA ASN A 271 10.19 11.56 18.75
C ASN A 271 9.52 10.52 19.65
N LEU A 272 9.56 9.23 19.27
CA LEU A 272 9.02 8.14 20.07
C LEU A 272 9.92 7.85 21.29
N ASP A 273 9.30 7.51 22.41
CA ASP A 273 10.04 7.02 23.58
C ASP A 273 10.62 5.60 23.33
N ASP A 274 11.54 5.18 24.20
CA ASP A 274 12.21 3.88 24.07
C ASP A 274 11.26 2.69 24.16
N LEU A 275 10.16 2.82 24.92
CA LEU A 275 9.18 1.74 25.09
C LEU A 275 8.38 1.56 23.80
N ALA A 276 7.93 2.65 23.20
CA ALA A 276 7.24 2.67 21.92
C ALA A 276 8.12 2.10 20.80
N ARG A 277 9.39 2.51 20.71
CA ARG A 277 10.35 1.97 19.73
C ARG A 277 10.60 0.48 19.90
N ARG A 278 10.62 -0.04 21.14
CA ARG A 278 10.74 -1.47 21.42
C ARG A 278 9.47 -2.26 21.06
N LYS A 279 8.29 -1.64 21.19
CA LYS A 279 7.01 -2.27 20.84
C LYS A 279 6.77 -2.36 19.33
N PHE A 280 7.37 -1.48 18.54
CA PHE A 280 7.32 -1.58 17.07
C PHE A 280 8.69 -1.17 16.47
N PRO A 281 9.66 -2.09 16.52
CA PRO A 281 11.03 -1.82 16.13
C PRO A 281 11.17 -1.89 14.61
N LEU A 282 11.14 -0.74 13.96
CA LEU A 282 11.47 -0.62 12.53
C LEU A 282 12.95 -0.29 12.35
N GLN A 283 13.58 -0.95 11.38
CA GLN A 283 14.96 -0.69 11.00
C GLN A 283 15.01 -0.14 9.57
N PRO A 284 15.52 1.08 9.34
CA PRO A 284 15.63 1.62 8.00
C PRO A 284 16.75 0.92 7.21
N ILE A 285 16.51 0.70 5.92
CA ILE A 285 17.49 0.20 4.94
C ILE A 285 17.52 1.18 3.78
N TYR A 286 18.71 1.56 3.32
CA TYR A 286 18.91 2.49 2.21
C TYR A 286 19.63 1.79 1.05
N PHE A 287 19.10 1.95 -0.16
CA PHE A 287 19.70 1.45 -1.40
C PHE A 287 20.11 2.61 -2.29
N LEU A 288 21.14 2.42 -3.11
CA LEU A 288 21.47 3.37 -4.16
C LEU A 288 20.37 3.29 -5.23
N SER A 289 19.67 4.40 -5.47
CA SER A 289 18.65 4.45 -6.52
C SER A 289 19.30 4.17 -7.88
N PRO A 290 18.78 3.22 -8.70
CA PRO A 290 19.35 2.84 -9.99
C PRO A 290 19.11 3.90 -11.10
N ASN A 291 19.42 5.17 -10.82
CA ASN A 291 19.20 6.41 -11.58
C ASN A 291 17.85 7.12 -11.27
N GLN A 292 17.94 8.38 -10.83
CA GLN A 292 16.83 9.35 -10.76
C GLN A 292 16.68 10.08 -12.09
#